data_AF-A0A2N2IG30-F1
#
_entry.id   AF-A0A2N2IG30-F1
#
_cell.length_a   1.000
_cell.length_b   1.000
_cell.length_c   1.000
_cell.angle_alpha   90.00
_cell.angle_beta   90.00
_cell.angle_gamma   90.00
#
_symmetry.space_group_name_H-M   'P 1'
#
loop_
_entity.id
_entity.type
_entity.pdbx_description
1 polymer ?
#
loop_
_entity_poly.entity_id
_entity_poly.type
_entity_poly.pdbx_seq_one_letter_code
_entity_poly.pdbx_strand_id
1 'polypeptide(L)'
;MSLADRLPRVRRLSSLLLVSAAVVIYLGFVEPHAMEEHVVTLQLDGPAHDITRIDTSWTSIDTHEGETVGGGSLYFKPGQAPREVQTKVHAPSGTYWLDVTVSRGPAQSASRRRISLTGDAQVFVPVNGR
;
A
#
# COMPACT_ATOMS: atom_id res chain seq x y z
N MET A 1 15.27 -35.20 -47.33
CA MET A 1 16.26 -35.30 -46.22
C MET A 1 15.97 -34.17 -45.25
N SER A 2 15.51 -34.50 -44.05
CA SER A 2 15.06 -33.54 -43.04
C SER A 2 16.25 -32.96 -42.29
N LEU A 3 16.25 -31.65 -42.03
CA LEU A 3 17.28 -30.94 -41.27
C LEU A 3 17.40 -31.41 -39.80
N ALA A 4 16.47 -32.25 -39.35
CA ALA A 4 16.41 -32.78 -37.98
C ALA A 4 17.48 -33.84 -37.65
N ASP A 5 18.14 -34.46 -38.65
CA ASP A 5 19.04 -35.61 -38.42
C ASP A 5 20.50 -35.26 -38.15
N ARG A 6 20.92 -33.98 -38.21
CA ARG A 6 22.35 -33.64 -38.16
C ARG A 6 22.96 -33.40 -36.79
N LEU A 7 22.20 -33.28 -35.69
CA LEU A 7 22.77 -32.76 -34.43
C LEU A 7 22.14 -33.37 -33.15
N PRO A 8 22.50 -34.62 -32.76
CA PRO A 8 22.01 -35.23 -31.51
C PRO A 8 22.47 -34.48 -30.24
N ARG A 9 23.53 -33.67 -30.31
CA ARG A 9 24.05 -32.86 -29.19
C ARG A 9 23.24 -31.59 -28.90
N VAL A 10 22.45 -31.09 -29.85
CA VAL A 10 21.70 -29.83 -29.68
C VAL A 10 20.36 -30.05 -28.96
N ARG A 11 19.89 -31.31 -28.91
CA ARG A 11 18.68 -31.71 -28.20
C ARG A 11 18.79 -31.61 -26.66
N ARG A 12 20.00 -31.72 -26.10
CA ARG A 12 20.23 -31.54 -24.65
C ARG A 12 20.36 -30.07 -24.23
N LEU A 13 20.87 -29.20 -25.12
CA LEU A 13 20.97 -27.76 -24.86
C LEU A 13 19.62 -27.05 -24.94
N SER A 14 18.72 -27.52 -25.81
CA SER A 14 17.38 -26.94 -25.95
C SER A 14 16.55 -27.09 -24.67
N SER A 15 16.68 -28.21 -23.95
CA SER A 15 16.02 -28.40 -22.66
C SER A 15 16.55 -27.45 -21.58
N LEU A 16 17.88 -27.25 -21.53
CA LEU A 16 18.50 -26.32 -20.58
C LEU A 16 18.10 -24.87 -20.85
N LEU A 17 18.02 -24.46 -22.13
CA LEU A 17 17.57 -23.13 -22.51
C LEU A 17 16.10 -22.87 -22.16
N LEU A 18 15.24 -23.88 -22.35
CA LEU A 18 13.82 -23.78 -21.97
C LEU A 18 13.64 -23.69 -20.46
N VAL A 19 14.39 -24.48 -19.69
CA VAL A 19 14.37 -24.41 -18.22
C VAL A 19 14.92 -23.06 -17.75
N SER A 20 16.02 -22.55 -18.32
CA SER A 20 16.52 -21.23 -17.95
C SER A 20 15.56 -20.11 -18.33
N ALA A 21 14.91 -20.19 -19.48
CA ALA A 21 13.90 -19.21 -19.89
C ALA A 21 12.68 -19.26 -18.95
N ALA A 22 12.21 -20.45 -18.57
CA ALA A 22 11.12 -20.61 -17.63
C ALA A 22 11.48 -20.06 -16.23
N VAL A 23 12.71 -20.28 -15.76
CA VAL A 23 13.20 -19.74 -14.48
C VAL A 23 13.32 -18.22 -14.52
N VAL A 24 13.82 -17.64 -15.61
CA VAL A 24 13.92 -16.17 -15.77
C VAL A 24 12.53 -15.53 -15.87
N ILE A 25 11.58 -16.16 -16.58
CA ILE A 25 10.19 -15.68 -16.65
C ILE A 25 9.53 -15.80 -15.27
N TYR A 26 9.72 -16.91 -14.55
CA TYR A 26 9.18 -17.09 -13.20
C TYR A 26 9.74 -16.09 -12.19
N LEU A 27 11.06 -15.88 -12.20
CA LEU A 27 11.72 -14.90 -11.32
C LEU A 27 11.42 -13.45 -11.72
N GLY A 28 11.20 -13.17 -13.00
CA GLY A 28 10.83 -11.84 -13.49
C GLY A 28 9.36 -11.47 -13.23
N PHE A 29 8.47 -12.45 -13.04
CA PHE A 29 7.06 -12.22 -12.71
C PHE A 29 6.80 -12.21 -11.20
N VAL A 30 7.67 -12.85 -10.42
CA VAL A 30 7.68 -12.74 -8.97
C VAL A 30 8.64 -11.61 -8.59
N GLU A 31 8.28 -10.38 -8.96
CA GLU A 31 8.76 -9.24 -8.18
C GLU A 31 8.15 -9.44 -6.79
N PRO A 32 8.95 -9.76 -5.75
CA PRO A 32 8.42 -9.81 -4.42
C PRO A 32 8.08 -8.36 -4.11
N HIS A 33 6.80 -8.02 -4.20
CA HIS A 33 6.25 -6.82 -3.61
C HIS A 33 6.48 -6.97 -2.11
N ALA A 34 7.71 -6.67 -1.69
CA ALA A 34 8.17 -6.91 -0.34
C ALA A 34 7.27 -6.07 0.55
N MET A 35 6.58 -6.76 1.46
CA MET A 35 5.72 -6.09 2.42
C MET A 35 6.64 -5.30 3.36
N GLU A 36 6.51 -3.99 3.35
CA GLU A 36 7.31 -3.07 4.15
C GLU A 36 6.41 -2.42 5.20
N GLU A 37 6.97 -2.09 6.37
CA GLU A 37 6.27 -1.27 7.35
C GLU A 37 6.50 0.20 7.01
N HIS A 38 5.43 0.93 6.70
CA HIS A 38 5.49 2.36 6.44
C HIS A 38 4.86 3.12 7.62
N VAL A 39 5.61 4.08 8.17
CA VAL A 39 5.10 5.00 9.19
C VAL A 39 4.47 6.19 8.50
N VAL A 40 3.20 6.45 8.83
CA VAL A 40 2.40 7.53 8.26
C VAL A 40 2.02 8.47 9.38
N THR A 41 2.45 9.72 9.24
CA THR A 41 2.17 10.77 10.22
C THR A 41 0.98 11.58 9.76
N LEU A 42 -0.14 11.50 10.47
CA LEU A 42 -1.35 12.28 10.24
C LEU A 42 -1.31 13.56 11.08
N GLN A 43 -1.29 14.71 10.43
CA GLN A 43 -1.44 16.00 11.12
C GLN A 43 -2.89 16.44 11.14
N LEU A 44 -3.43 16.70 12.33
CA LEU A 44 -4.81 17.12 12.52
C LEU A 44 -4.91 18.65 12.54
N ASP A 45 -5.42 19.22 11.46
CA ASP A 45 -5.83 20.63 11.43
C ASP A 45 -7.13 20.86 12.23
N GLY A 46 -7.13 21.93 13.03
CA GLY A 46 -8.29 22.38 13.80
C GLY A 46 -8.27 22.00 15.29
N PRO A 47 -9.39 22.25 16.02
CA PRO A 47 -9.49 21.94 17.44
C PRO A 47 -9.47 20.43 17.69
N ALA A 48 -8.30 19.87 17.97
CA ALA A 48 -8.12 18.45 18.30
C ALA A 48 -8.92 18.01 19.55
N HIS A 49 -9.38 18.95 20.39
CA HIS A 49 -10.09 18.62 21.63
C HIS A 49 -11.45 17.94 21.40
N ASP A 50 -12.09 18.09 20.25
CA ASP A 50 -13.39 17.47 19.99
C ASP A 50 -13.29 16.11 19.30
N ILE A 51 -12.09 15.70 18.88
CA ILE A 51 -11.88 14.47 18.13
C ILE A 51 -11.98 13.28 19.09
N THR A 52 -12.90 12.36 18.79
CA THR A 52 -13.12 11.14 19.58
C THR A 52 -12.71 9.88 18.84
N ARG A 53 -12.65 9.93 17.49
CA ARG A 53 -12.27 8.78 16.66
C ARG A 53 -11.61 9.22 15.36
N ILE A 54 -10.60 8.47 14.93
CA ILE A 54 -10.01 8.56 13.59
C ILE A 54 -10.01 7.15 13.00
N ASP A 55 -10.67 6.97 11.87
CA ASP A 55 -10.61 5.75 11.07
C ASP A 55 -9.77 5.99 9.83
N THR A 56 -8.95 5.01 9.50
CA THR A 56 -8.10 5.01 8.31
C THR A 56 -8.34 3.74 7.52
N SER A 57 -8.39 3.86 6.20
CA SER A 57 -8.45 2.74 5.26
C SER A 57 -7.53 2.99 4.09
N TRP A 58 -6.76 1.98 3.72
CA TRP A 58 -5.79 1.99 2.64
C TRP A 58 -6.26 1.09 1.52
N THR A 59 -6.29 1.63 0.31
CA THR A 59 -6.75 0.93 -0.89
C THR A 59 -5.70 1.05 -1.97
N SER A 60 -5.24 -0.06 -2.53
CA SER A 60 -4.26 -0.04 -3.61
C SER A 60 -4.85 0.58 -4.87
N ILE A 61 -4.09 1.46 -5.52
CA ILE A 61 -4.48 2.04 -6.81
C ILE A 61 -4.09 1.13 -7.97
N ASP A 62 -3.01 0.36 -7.79
CA ASP A 62 -2.39 -0.40 -8.86
C ASP A 62 -3.07 -1.78 -9.05
N THR A 63 -3.83 -2.25 -8.07
CA THR A 63 -4.68 -3.45 -8.21
C THR A 63 -5.96 -3.11 -8.96
N HIS A 64 -6.28 -3.88 -10.00
CA HIS A 64 -7.47 -3.70 -10.84
C HIS A 64 -8.82 -3.66 -10.09
N GLU A 65 -8.86 -4.16 -8.84
CA GLU A 65 -10.08 -4.23 -8.03
C GLU A 65 -10.14 -3.22 -6.88
N GLY A 66 -9.12 -2.37 -6.70
CA GLY A 66 -9.09 -1.45 -5.55
C GLY A 66 -9.13 -2.23 -4.23
N GLU A 67 -8.21 -3.17 -4.06
CA GLU A 67 -8.14 -4.02 -2.88
C GLU A 67 -7.80 -3.18 -1.64
N THR A 68 -8.60 -3.33 -0.58
CA THR A 68 -8.28 -2.73 0.73
C THR A 68 -7.12 -3.49 1.35
N VAL A 69 -5.97 -2.83 1.46
CA VAL A 69 -4.73 -3.44 1.97
C VAL A 69 -4.57 -3.30 3.48
N GLY A 70 -5.36 -2.44 4.12
CA GLY A 70 -5.33 -2.29 5.56
C GLY A 70 -6.07 -1.07 6.07
N GLY A 71 -6.07 -0.89 7.37
CA GLY A 71 -6.75 0.21 8.03
C GLY A 71 -6.62 0.13 9.54
N GLY A 72 -7.04 1.18 10.22
CA GLY A 72 -6.98 1.25 11.67
C GLY A 72 -7.93 2.29 12.23
N SER A 73 -8.38 2.03 13.45
CA SER A 73 -9.24 2.93 14.22
C SER A 73 -8.52 3.36 15.48
N LEU A 74 -8.46 4.67 15.70
CA LEU A 74 -7.92 5.27 16.91
C LEU A 74 -9.03 5.97 17.66
N TYR A 75 -9.06 5.76 18.97
CA TYR A 75 -10.09 6.29 19.86
C TYR A 75 -9.44 7.21 20.88
N PHE A 76 -10.07 8.35 21.11
CA PHE A 76 -9.60 9.36 22.02
C PHE A 76 -10.72 9.73 22.99
N LYS A 77 -10.35 10.03 24.24
CA LYS A 77 -11.25 10.73 25.13
C LYS A 77 -11.37 12.19 24.66
N PRO A 78 -12.52 12.85 24.89
CA PRO A 78 -12.65 14.28 24.61
C PRO A 78 -11.49 15.06 25.26
N GLY A 79 -10.87 15.95 24.48
CA GLY A 79 -9.73 16.76 24.88
C GLY A 79 -8.36 16.07 24.78
N GLN A 80 -8.30 14.78 24.43
CA GLN A 80 -7.06 14.00 24.47
C GLN A 80 -6.48 13.62 23.11
N ALA A 81 -7.14 13.96 22.00
CA ALA A 81 -6.55 13.69 20.69
C ALA A 81 -5.31 14.58 20.48
N PRO A 82 -4.14 14.00 20.14
CA PRO A 82 -2.95 14.77 19.84
C PRO A 82 -3.12 15.49 18.49
N ARG A 83 -2.32 16.53 18.25
CA ARG A 83 -2.30 17.21 16.93
C ARG A 83 -1.64 16.37 15.84
N GLU A 84 -0.83 15.41 16.24
CA GLU A 84 -0.11 14.52 15.34
C GLU A 84 -0.35 13.08 15.79
N VAL A 85 -0.71 12.23 14.84
CA VAL A 85 -1.00 10.83 15.05
C VAL A 85 -0.16 10.02 14.09
N GLN A 86 0.69 9.16 14.61
CA GLN A 86 1.46 8.23 13.80
C GLN A 86 0.71 6.91 13.70
N THR A 87 0.44 6.48 12.46
CA THR A 87 -0.09 5.17 12.14
C THR A 87 0.93 4.38 11.34
N LYS A 88 0.78 3.07 11.32
CA LYS A 88 1.63 2.18 10.53
C LYS A 88 0.78 1.39 9.57
N VAL A 89 1.29 1.19 8.37
CA VAL A 89 0.67 0.31 7.37
C VAL A 89 1.72 -0.67 6.87
N HIS A 90 1.33 -1.94 6.77
CA HIS A 90 2.19 -2.98 6.23
C HIS A 90 1.74 -3.28 4.81
N ALA A 91 2.45 -2.74 3.83
CA ALA A 91 2.08 -2.82 2.43
C ALA A 91 3.33 -2.73 1.55
N PRO A 92 3.28 -3.17 0.29
CA PRO A 92 4.36 -2.91 -0.64
C PRO A 92 4.52 -1.42 -0.92
N SER A 93 5.73 -1.00 -1.26
CA SER A 93 5.97 0.30 -1.86
C SER A 93 5.09 0.46 -3.13
N GLY A 94 4.40 1.59 -3.26
CA GLY A 94 3.39 1.77 -4.31
C GLY A 94 2.49 2.98 -4.06
N THR A 95 1.43 3.14 -4.86
CA THR A 95 0.50 4.25 -4.69
C THR A 95 -0.86 3.78 -4.18
N TYR A 96 -1.37 4.47 -3.16
CA TYR A 96 -2.57 4.08 -2.44
C TYR A 96 -3.54 5.24 -2.28
N TRP A 97 -4.82 4.92 -2.20
CA TRP A 97 -5.81 5.80 -1.61
C TRP A 97 -5.82 5.60 -0.10
N LEU A 98 -5.63 6.69 0.63
CA LEU A 98 -5.87 6.78 2.07
C LEU A 98 -7.21 7.49 2.29
N ASP A 99 -8.19 6.75 2.79
CA ASP A 99 -9.44 7.28 3.31
C ASP A 99 -9.28 7.53 4.81
N VAL A 100 -9.51 8.77 5.24
CA VAL A 100 -9.47 9.18 6.65
C VAL A 100 -10.84 9.71 7.04
N THR A 101 -11.41 9.14 8.09
CA THR A 101 -12.67 9.60 8.66
C THR A 101 -12.44 10.02 10.10
N VAL A 102 -12.83 11.25 10.44
CA VAL A 102 -12.67 11.82 11.77
C VAL A 102 -14.04 12.08 12.38
N SER A 103 -14.27 11.53 13.57
CA SER A 103 -15.49 11.75 14.34
C SER A 103 -15.24 12.75 15.47
N ARG A 104 -16.17 13.69 15.61
CA ARG A 104 -16.23 14.72 16.65
C ARG A 104 -17.60 14.67 17.31
N GLY A 105 -17.76 13.83 18.33
CA GLY A 105 -19.08 13.55 18.91
C GLY A 105 -20.05 13.01 17.84
N PRO A 106 -21.21 13.67 17.59
CA PRO A 106 -22.15 13.24 16.55
C PRO A 106 -21.73 13.63 15.13
N ALA A 107 -20.76 14.53 14.97
CA ALA A 107 -20.29 14.99 13.66
C ALA A 107 -19.20 14.06 13.12
N GLN A 108 -19.18 13.88 11.79
CA GLN A 108 -18.17 13.09 11.10
C GLN A 108 -17.70 13.83 9.85
N SER A 109 -16.41 13.72 9.55
CA SER A 109 -15.80 14.29 8.35
C SER A 109 -14.92 13.24 7.69
N ALA A 110 -15.10 13.01 6.39
CA ALA A 110 -14.31 12.07 5.62
C ALA A 110 -13.45 12.79 4.59
N SER A 111 -12.25 12.29 4.34
CA SER A 111 -11.33 12.80 3.33
C SER A 111 -10.61 11.64 2.66
N ARG A 112 -10.34 11.76 1.36
CA ARG A 112 -9.58 10.78 0.57
C ARG A 112 -8.34 11.45 -0.01
N ARG A 113 -7.19 10.79 0.09
CA ARG A 113 -5.89 11.29 -0.39
C ARG A 113 -5.13 10.22 -1.14
N ARG A 114 -4.43 10.61 -2.20
CA ARG A 114 -3.50 9.73 -2.93
C ARG A 114 -2.12 9.85 -2.29
N ILE A 115 -1.58 8.74 -1.80
CA ILE A 115 -0.30 8.66 -1.08
C ILE A 115 0.61 7.67 -1.78
N SER A 116 1.86 8.07 -2.01
CA SER A 116 2.92 7.16 -2.44
C SER A 116 3.68 6.66 -1.21
N LEU A 117 3.65 5.35 -1.00
CA LEU A 117 4.47 4.68 0.01
C LEU A 117 5.80 4.33 -0.65
N THR A 118 6.82 5.15 -0.38
CA THR A 118 8.21 4.91 -0.77
C THR A 118 9.09 5.32 0.40
N GLY A 119 9.53 4.36 1.21
CA GLY A 119 10.22 4.64 2.49
C GLY A 119 9.30 5.24 3.56
N ASP A 120 9.83 6.17 4.37
CA ASP A 120 9.08 6.88 5.43
C ASP A 120 8.22 8.00 4.83
N ALA A 121 6.92 7.75 4.70
CA ALA A 121 5.98 8.69 4.10
C ALA A 121 5.31 9.59 5.16
N GLN A 122 5.63 10.88 5.18
CA GLN A 122 4.89 11.86 5.98
C GLN A 122 3.67 12.37 5.22
N VAL A 123 2.48 12.31 5.84
CA VAL A 123 1.21 12.59 5.16
C VAL A 123 0.39 13.63 5.90
N PHE A 124 0.38 14.85 5.39
CA PHE A 124 -0.44 15.92 5.93
C PHE A 124 -1.90 15.72 5.51
N VAL A 125 -2.77 15.40 6.48
CA VAL A 125 -4.21 15.25 6.24
C VAL A 125 -4.93 16.43 6.87
N PRO A 126 -5.19 17.52 6.14
CA PRO A 126 -5.93 18.64 6.69
C PRO A 126 -7.35 18.16 7.00
N VAL A 127 -7.69 18.06 8.29
CA VAL A 127 -9.04 17.73 8.75
C VAL A 127 -9.90 18.99 8.70
N ASN A 128 -10.18 19.46 7.49
CA ASN A 128 -11.06 20.60 7.30
C ASN A 128 -12.50 20.18 7.64
N GLY A 129 -12.95 20.53 8.84
CA GLY A 129 -14.37 20.69 9.16
C GLY A 129 -14.74 22.13 8.96
N ARG A 130 -15.53 22.43 7.92
CA ARG A 130 -16.45 23.56 8.00
C ARG A 130 -17.70 23.11 8.73
#